data_AF-A0A202E812-F1
#
_entry.id   AF-A0A202E812-F1
#
_cell.length_a   1.000
_cell.length_b   1.000
_cell.length_c   1.000
_cell.angle_alpha   90.00
_cell.angle_beta   90.00
_cell.angle_gamma   90.00
#
_symmetry.space_group_name_H-M   'P 1'
#
loop_
_entity.id
_entity.type
_entity.pdbx_description
1 polymer ?
#
loop_
_entity_poly.entity_id
_entity_poly.type
_entity_poly.pdbx_seq_one_letter_code
_entity_poly.pdbx_strand_id
1 'polypeptide(L)'
;MTRMLETDNTNLSEQIVTAVATKRDTDPTDLPPLFDAVDPDALTAVFSPTTTGAPRTGRIEFPYAGHDIEIVFTEDETTLSVN
;
A
#
# COMPACT_ATOMS: atom_id res chain seq x y z
N MET A 1 21.17 -12.19 -8.71
CA MET A 1 20.94 -10.73 -8.66
C MET A 1 19.66 -10.52 -7.86
N THR A 2 19.79 -10.37 -6.54
CA THR A 2 18.66 -10.22 -5.63
C THR A 2 18.13 -8.80 -5.78
N ARG A 3 16.91 -8.65 -6.31
CA ARG A 3 16.28 -7.34 -6.44
C ARG A 3 15.93 -6.86 -5.05
N MET A 4 16.68 -5.89 -4.55
CA MET A 4 16.30 -5.10 -3.39
C MET A 4 15.03 -4.34 -3.81
N LEU A 5 13.91 -4.62 -3.16
CA LEU A 5 12.74 -3.79 -3.29
C LEU A 5 13.05 -2.53 -2.49
N GLU A 6 13.61 -1.51 -3.16
CA GLU A 6 13.49 -0.14 -2.70
C GLU A 6 11.98 0.12 -2.60
N THR A 7 11.46 0.11 -1.37
CA THR A 7 10.06 0.43 -1.07
C THR A 7 9.84 1.92 -1.25
N ASP A 8 9.92 2.38 -2.50
CA ASP A 8 9.47 3.70 -2.89
C ASP A 8 7.95 3.72 -2.78
N ASN A 9 7.41 4.67 -2.00
CA ASN A 9 5.96 4.82 -1.75
C ASN A 9 5.10 4.75 -3.02
N THR A 10 5.62 5.22 -4.15
CA THR A 10 5.00 5.14 -5.47
C THR A 10 4.65 3.70 -5.87
N ASN A 11 5.51 2.74 -5.56
CA ASN A 11 5.26 1.32 -5.87
C ASN A 11 4.18 0.71 -4.98
N LEU A 12 3.94 1.25 -3.78
CA LEU A 12 2.90 0.73 -2.89
C LEU A 12 1.51 1.05 -3.45
N SER A 13 1.30 2.29 -3.88
CA SER A 13 0.07 2.69 -4.57
C SER A 13 -0.21 1.84 -5.81
N GLU A 14 0.80 1.63 -6.66
CA GLU A 14 0.66 0.77 -7.85
C GLU A 14 0.38 -0.69 -7.49
N GLN A 15 1.03 -1.23 -6.45
CA GLN A 15 0.78 -2.59 -5.97
C GLN A 15 -0.63 -2.78 -5.43
N ILE A 16 -1.16 -1.82 -4.67
CA ILE A 16 -2.55 -1.89 -4.17
C ILE A 16 -3.52 -1.95 -5.34
N VAL A 17 -3.38 -1.03 -6.31
CA VAL A 17 -4.26 -0.99 -7.48
C VAL A 17 -4.12 -2.29 -8.28
N THR A 18 -2.91 -2.79 -8.49
CA THR A 18 -2.65 -4.04 -9.22
C THR A 18 -3.21 -5.26 -8.51
N ALA A 19 -3.07 -5.35 -7.18
CA ALA A 19 -3.58 -6.47 -6.39
C ALA A 19 -5.11 -6.53 -6.43
N VAL A 20 -5.76 -5.37 -6.33
CA VAL A 20 -7.22 -5.24 -6.41
C VAL A 20 -7.72 -5.54 -7.82
N ALA A 21 -7.03 -5.02 -8.84
CA ALA A 21 -7.32 -5.27 -10.25
C ALA A 21 -7.26 -6.77 -10.56
N THR A 22 -6.18 -7.42 -10.12
CA THR A 22 -6.00 -8.87 -10.26
C THR A 22 -7.11 -9.66 -9.55
N LYS A 23 -7.53 -9.23 -8.34
CA LYS A 23 -8.58 -9.91 -7.58
C LYS A 23 -9.97 -9.71 -8.19
N ARG A 24 -10.22 -8.57 -8.81
CA ARG A 24 -11.47 -8.27 -9.55
C ARG A 24 -11.50 -8.81 -10.97
N ASP A 25 -10.38 -9.33 -11.48
CA ASP A 25 -10.20 -9.68 -12.90
C ASP A 25 -10.54 -8.48 -13.82
N THR A 26 -10.02 -7.31 -13.46
CA THR A 26 -10.29 -6.04 -14.16
C THR A 26 -8.99 -5.28 -14.39
N ASP A 27 -9.02 -4.31 -15.29
CA ASP A 27 -7.88 -3.45 -15.55
C ASP A 27 -7.70 -2.43 -14.40
N PRO A 28 -6.45 -2.18 -13.96
CA PRO A 28 -6.16 -1.18 -12.92
C PRO A 28 -6.60 0.24 -13.32
N THR A 29 -6.74 0.52 -14.62
CA THR A 29 -7.24 1.79 -15.16
C THR A 29 -8.76 1.92 -15.14
N ASP A 30 -9.49 0.81 -15.01
CA ASP A 30 -10.95 0.80 -14.86
C ASP A 30 -11.38 0.97 -13.39
N LEU A 31 -10.45 0.69 -12.46
CA LEU A 31 -10.65 0.95 -11.04
C LEU A 31 -10.71 2.47 -10.76
N PRO A 32 -11.52 2.88 -9.77
CA PRO A 32 -11.49 4.26 -9.30
C PRO A 32 -10.08 4.61 -8.81
N PRO A 33 -9.62 5.86 -8.93
CA PRO A 33 -8.28 6.23 -8.49
C PRO A 33 -8.10 5.97 -6.99
N LEU A 34 -6.96 5.40 -6.58
CA LEU A 34 -6.64 5.11 -5.18
C LEU A 34 -6.76 6.35 -4.27
N PHE A 35 -6.47 7.53 -4.82
CA PHE A 35 -6.59 8.83 -4.16
C PHE A 35 -8.01 9.12 -3.63
N ASP A 36 -9.05 8.53 -4.23
CA ASP A 36 -10.44 8.69 -3.78
C ASP A 36 -10.71 7.95 -2.45
N ALA A 37 -9.97 6.86 -2.19
CA ALA A 37 -10.10 6.05 -0.98
C ALA A 37 -9.05 6.39 0.08
N VAL A 38 -7.81 6.64 -0.34
CA VAL A 38 -6.69 6.93 0.56
C VAL A 38 -5.74 7.93 -0.06
N ASP A 39 -5.31 8.90 0.74
CA ASP A 39 -4.33 9.89 0.31
C ASP A 39 -2.92 9.27 0.31
N PRO A 40 -2.25 9.13 -0.86
CA PRO A 40 -0.91 8.56 -0.97
C PRO A 40 0.16 9.41 -0.27
N ASP A 41 -0.06 10.72 -0.10
CA ASP A 41 0.84 11.59 0.65
C ASP A 41 0.69 11.33 2.15
N ALA A 42 -0.53 11.11 2.64
CA ALA A 42 -0.78 10.68 4.01
C ALA A 42 -0.18 9.30 4.31
N LEU A 43 -0.35 8.35 3.40
CA LEU A 43 0.37 7.07 3.41
C LEU A 43 1.88 7.35 3.52
N THR A 44 2.44 8.14 2.61
CA THR A 44 3.86 8.50 2.59
C THR A 44 4.33 9.13 3.90
N ALA A 45 3.52 9.97 4.52
CA ALA A 45 3.82 10.60 5.81
C ALA A 45 3.81 9.57 6.96
N VAL A 46 2.84 8.66 6.97
CA VAL A 46 2.77 7.53 7.92
C VAL A 46 3.94 6.56 7.70
N PHE A 47 4.47 6.45 6.48
CA PHE A 47 5.68 5.69 6.16
C PHE A 47 6.99 6.46 6.39
N SER A 48 6.96 7.80 6.40
CA SER A 48 8.17 8.63 6.45
C SER A 48 8.83 8.60 7.82
N PRO A 49 10.07 8.13 7.97
CA PRO A 49 10.70 7.85 9.26
C PRO A 49 10.65 9.05 10.20
N THR A 50 10.11 8.84 11.40
CA THR A 50 10.19 9.84 12.48
C THR A 50 11.61 9.76 12.99
N THR A 51 12.27 10.92 13.10
CA THR A 51 13.63 11.11 13.63
C THR A 51 13.98 10.28 14.88
N THR A 52 12.99 9.85 15.66
CA THR A 52 13.16 8.89 16.75
C THR A 52 13.21 7.47 16.18
N GLY A 53 14.41 6.88 16.05
CA GLY A 53 14.71 5.57 15.45
C GLY A 53 14.08 4.34 16.14
N ALA A 54 12.79 4.40 16.45
CA ALA A 54 11.99 3.25 16.78
C ALA A 54 11.53 2.58 15.48
N PRO A 55 11.58 1.25 15.40
CA PRO A 55 10.98 0.53 14.31
C PRO A 55 9.50 0.84 14.19
N ARG A 56 9.06 1.17 12.98
CA ARG A 56 7.65 1.45 12.71
C ARG A 56 6.92 0.17 12.36
N THR A 57 6.17 -0.34 13.32
CA THR A 57 5.08 -1.27 13.04
C THR A 57 3.79 -0.48 12.88
N GLY A 58 3.01 -0.81 11.86
CA GLY A 58 1.70 -0.20 11.67
C GLY A 58 0.86 -0.97 10.68
N ARG A 59 -0.43 -0.70 10.74
CA ARG A 59 -1.44 -1.32 9.91
C ARG A 59 -2.37 -0.24 9.40
N ILE A 60 -2.60 -0.23 8.10
CA ILE A 60 -3.54 0.67 7.46
C ILE A 60 -4.60 -0.21 6.80
N GLU A 61 -5.85 0.06 7.13
CA GLU A 61 -7.01 -0.58 6.52
C GLU A 61 -7.94 0.48 5.94
N PHE A 62 -8.32 0.30 4.67
CA PHE A 62 -9.26 1.18 4.00
C PHE A 62 -10.05 0.44 2.92
N PRO A 63 -11.33 0.81 2.71
CA PRO A 63 -12.13 0.25 1.64
C PRO A 63 -11.77 0.90 0.30
N TYR A 64 -11.52 0.07 -0.72
CA TYR A 64 -11.23 0.51 -2.09
C TYR A 64 -11.85 -0.45 -3.11
N ALA A 65 -12.58 0.10 -4.08
CA ALA A 65 -13.30 -0.66 -5.11
C ALA A 65 -14.20 -1.80 -4.55
N GLY A 66 -14.71 -1.65 -3.33
CA GLY A 66 -15.53 -2.67 -2.65
C GLY A 66 -14.74 -3.83 -2.02
N HIS A 67 -13.41 -3.67 -1.89
CA HIS A 67 -12.53 -4.56 -1.14
C HIS A 67 -11.89 -3.81 0.03
N ASP A 68 -11.68 -4.47 1.15
CA ASP A 68 -10.88 -3.93 2.24
C ASP A 68 -9.40 -4.20 1.97
N ILE A 69 -8.64 -3.12 1.81
CA ILE A 69 -7.19 -3.18 1.63
C ILE A 69 -6.56 -3.10 2.99
N GLU A 70 -5.77 -4.10 3.34
CA GLU A 70 -5.00 -4.17 4.57
C GLU A 70 -3.51 -4.16 4.22
N ILE A 71 -2.80 -3.19 4.78
CA ILE A 71 -1.35 -3.05 4.61
C ILE A 71 -0.74 -3.11 5.99
N VAL A 72 0.08 -4.13 6.22
CA VAL A 72 0.83 -4.30 7.46
C VAL A 72 2.29 -4.06 7.17
N PHE A 73 2.89 -3.14 7.89
CA PHE A 73 4.32 -2.86 7.82
C PHE A 73 4.93 -3.18 9.18
N THR A 74 6.00 -3.95 9.12
CA THR A 74 6.81 -4.35 10.26
C THR A 74 8.25 -3.92 10.01
N GLU A 75 9.13 -4.12 10.97
CA GLU A 75 10.54 -3.73 10.87
C GLU A 75 11.25 -4.42 9.68
N ASP A 76 10.83 -5.65 9.39
CA ASP A 76 11.48 -6.54 8.43
C ASP A 76 10.69 -6.70 7.13
N GLU A 77 9.36 -6.55 7.14
CA GLU A 77 8.52 -6.85 5.99
C GLU A 77 7.29 -5.94 5.88
N THR A 78 6.90 -5.64 4.64
CA THR A 78 5.58 -5.07 4.30
C THR A 78 4.71 -6.13 3.63
N THR A 79 3.55 -6.40 4.21
CA THR A 79 2.57 -7.36 3.71
C THR A 79 1.33 -6.60 3.20
N LEU A 80 0.90 -6.89 1.98
CA LEU A 80 -0.34 -6.41 1.39
C LEU A 80 -1.37 -7.55 1.36
N SER A 81 -2.52 -7.33 1.97
CA SER A 81 -3.68 -8.22 1.92
C SER A 81 -4.88 -7.46 1.35
N VAL A 82 -5.59 -8.12 0.43
CA VAL A 82 -6.86 -7.61 -0.11
C VAL A 82 -7.95 -8.58 0.34
N ASN A 83 -8.92 -8.13 1.13
CA ASN A 83 -10.03 -8.96 1.62
C ASN A 83 -11.23 -8.99 0.66
#